data_AF-A0A559KS10-F1
#
_entry.id   AF-A0A559KS10-F1
#
_cell.length_a   1.000
_cell.length_b   1.000
_cell.length_c   1.000
_cell.angle_alpha   90.00
_cell.angle_beta   90.00
_cell.angle_gamma   90.00
#
_symmetry.space_group_name_H-M   'P 1'
#
loop_
_entity.id
_entity.type
_entity.pdbx_description
1 polymer ?
#
loop_
_entity_poly.entity_id
_entity_poly.type
_entity_poly.pdbx_seq_one_letter_code
_entity_poly.pdbx_strand_id
1 'polypeptide(L)'
;MQECKKAFAVSPQDRLPTFHLPHKNQFIPNEPEVEKQEMDEQALNPRAIRNDSIARTQWKKDDIFWVPRANVIVSLKTPLFYASAENNVKARLFLDLVRDALEMYSYDAELAGLQYKVSLDSRGLFLDVSGYNDKLPVLLDQIVTTMRDLDIKKYRSRL
;
A
#
# COMPACT_ATOMS: atom_id res chain seq x y z
N MET A 1 -28.70 -19.48 15.34
CA MET A 1 -28.76 -20.42 14.18
C MET A 1 -30.01 -20.28 13.31
N GLN A 2 -31.22 -20.08 13.87
CA GLN A 2 -32.43 -19.87 13.06
C GLN A 2 -32.41 -18.57 12.23
N GLU A 3 -31.85 -17.49 12.76
CA GLU A 3 -31.74 -16.22 12.04
C GLU A 3 -30.81 -16.30 10.82
N CYS A 4 -29.66 -16.98 10.95
CA CYS A 4 -28.78 -17.26 9.82
C CYS A 4 -29.49 -18.07 8.73
N LYS A 5 -30.28 -19.09 9.11
CA LYS A 5 -31.06 -19.88 8.13
C LYS A 5 -32.11 -19.03 7.40
N LYS A 6 -32.79 -18.12 8.11
CA LYS A 6 -33.72 -17.16 7.50
C LYS A 6 -33.00 -16.20 6.54
N ALA A 7 -31.85 -15.66 6.94
CA ALA A 7 -31.06 -14.76 6.10
C ALA A 7 -30.55 -15.45 4.82
N PHE A 8 -30.10 -16.71 4.91
CA PHE A 8 -29.67 -17.50 3.74
C PHE A 8 -30.83 -17.84 2.78
N ALA A 9 -32.06 -17.91 3.26
CA ALA A 9 -33.24 -18.20 2.44
C ALA A 9 -33.77 -16.98 1.67
N VAL A 10 -33.25 -15.77 1.91
CA VAL A 10 -33.66 -14.54 1.22
C VAL A 10 -33.16 -14.55 -0.22
N SER A 11 -34.09 -14.33 -1.16
CA SER A 11 -33.81 -14.29 -2.60
C SER A 11 -32.85 -13.14 -2.95
N PRO A 12 -32.06 -13.22 -4.04
CA PRO A 12 -31.15 -12.12 -4.43
C PRO A 12 -31.85 -10.77 -4.63
N GLN A 13 -33.14 -10.76 -4.98
CA GLN A 13 -33.94 -9.56 -5.23
C GLN A 13 -34.41 -8.89 -3.93
N ASP A 14 -34.54 -9.65 -2.85
CA ASP A 14 -35.01 -9.17 -1.54
C ASP A 14 -33.86 -8.81 -0.59
N ARG A 15 -32.60 -9.01 -1.03
CA ARG A 15 -31.41 -8.61 -0.27
C ARG A 15 -31.24 -7.10 -0.34
N LEU A 16 -30.90 -6.51 0.80
CA LEU A 16 -30.47 -5.11 0.85
C LEU A 16 -29.27 -4.91 -0.11
N PRO A 17 -29.33 -3.97 -1.06
CA PRO A 17 -28.28 -3.80 -2.07
C PRO A 17 -26.88 -3.55 -1.48
N THR A 18 -26.83 -2.94 -0.29
CA THR A 18 -25.59 -2.64 0.44
C THR A 18 -24.91 -3.89 1.02
N PHE A 19 -25.64 -4.99 1.20
CA PHE A 19 -25.11 -6.24 1.74
C PHE A 19 -24.91 -7.26 0.63
N HIS A 20 -23.69 -7.32 0.13
CA HIS A 20 -23.27 -8.28 -0.88
C HIS A 20 -22.06 -9.08 -0.40
N LEU A 21 -21.77 -10.18 -1.11
CA LEU A 21 -20.51 -10.88 -0.90
C LEU A 21 -19.32 -9.98 -1.29
N PRO A 22 -18.13 -10.21 -0.72
CA PRO A 22 -16.94 -9.48 -1.12
C PRO A 22 -16.71 -9.56 -2.63
N HIS A 23 -16.12 -8.50 -3.18
CA HIS A 23 -15.68 -8.49 -4.56
C HIS A 23 -14.47 -9.41 -4.74
N LYS A 24 -14.12 -9.71 -6.00
CA LYS A 24 -12.92 -10.50 -6.29
C LYS A 24 -11.68 -9.70 -5.89
N ASN A 25 -10.90 -10.24 -4.95
CA ASN A 25 -9.64 -9.63 -4.52
C ASN A 25 -8.62 -9.61 -5.68
N GLN A 26 -8.22 -8.42 -6.10
CA GLN A 26 -7.28 -8.18 -7.21
C GLN A 26 -5.80 -8.39 -6.84
N PHE A 27 -5.49 -8.51 -5.54
CA PHE A 27 -4.13 -8.63 -5.04
C PHE A 27 -3.67 -10.08 -4.86
N ILE A 28 -4.52 -11.07 -5.12
CA ILE A 28 -4.11 -12.48 -5.12
C ILE A 28 -3.03 -12.69 -6.19
N PRO A 29 -1.81 -13.17 -5.84
CA PRO A 29 -0.75 -13.43 -6.80
C PRO A 29 -1.14 -14.55 -7.77
N ASN A 30 -0.85 -14.38 -9.06
CA ASN A 30 -1.26 -15.37 -10.07
C ASN A 30 -0.28 -16.56 -10.15
N GLU A 31 1.03 -16.33 -10.00
CA GLU A 31 2.07 -17.36 -9.94
C GLU A 31 3.37 -16.70 -9.46
N PRO A 32 3.88 -17.04 -8.26
CA PRO A 32 5.04 -16.38 -7.71
C PRO A 32 6.33 -17.07 -8.19
N GLU A 33 6.77 -16.75 -9.40
CA GLU A 33 8.06 -17.23 -9.91
C GLU A 33 9.23 -16.47 -9.28
N VAL A 34 10.31 -17.20 -8.95
CA VAL A 34 11.56 -16.64 -8.46
C VAL A 34 12.67 -16.98 -9.43
N GLU A 35 13.21 -15.95 -10.09
CA GLU A 35 14.43 -16.07 -10.86
C GLU A 35 15.65 -16.20 -9.94
N LYS A 36 16.01 -17.45 -9.64
CA LYS A 36 17.26 -17.76 -8.95
C LYS A 36 18.43 -17.48 -9.88
N GLN A 37 19.39 -16.73 -9.37
CA GLN A 37 20.65 -16.47 -10.06
C GLN A 37 21.77 -16.92 -9.14
N GLU A 38 22.51 -17.95 -9.55
CA GLU A 38 23.71 -18.34 -8.81
C GLU A 38 24.73 -17.21 -8.91
N MET A 39 25.12 -16.68 -7.76
CA MET A 39 26.12 -15.63 -7.63
C MET A 39 27.28 -16.17 -6.80
N ASP A 40 28.50 -16.08 -7.32
CA ASP A 40 29.71 -16.53 -6.62
C ASP A 40 29.96 -15.74 -5.32
N GLU A 41 29.53 -14.47 -5.28
CA GLU A 41 29.66 -13.59 -4.12
C GLU A 41 28.34 -12.86 -3.82
N GLN A 42 27.96 -12.81 -2.54
CA GLN A 42 26.79 -12.08 -2.07
C GLN A 42 27.04 -10.58 -2.05
N ALA A 43 26.07 -9.80 -2.55
CA ALA A 43 26.14 -8.35 -2.51
C ALA A 43 25.82 -7.84 -1.09
N LEU A 44 26.83 -7.31 -0.40
CA LEU A 44 26.65 -6.80 0.97
C LEU A 44 25.77 -5.54 1.05
N ASN A 45 25.76 -4.71 0.00
CA ASN A 45 25.12 -3.40 0.01
C ASN A 45 24.28 -3.13 -1.25
N PRO A 46 23.21 -2.32 -1.17
CA PRO A 46 22.47 -1.89 -2.35
C PRO A 46 23.30 -0.93 -3.22
N ARG A 47 23.12 -1.02 -4.54
CA ARG A 47 23.77 -0.13 -5.51
C ARG A 47 22.87 1.04 -5.88
N ALA A 48 23.46 2.22 -6.11
CA ALA A 48 22.71 3.35 -6.66
C ALA A 48 22.45 3.12 -8.16
N ILE A 49 21.18 3.06 -8.55
CA ILE A 49 20.77 2.90 -9.96
C ILE A 49 20.24 4.22 -10.56
N ARG A 50 19.97 5.20 -9.71
CA ARG A 50 19.62 6.57 -10.10
C ARG A 50 20.12 7.54 -9.04
N ASN A 51 20.71 8.65 -9.46
CA ASN A 51 21.15 9.72 -8.57
C ASN A 51 21.19 11.03 -9.35
N ASP A 52 20.09 11.78 -9.32
CA ASP A 52 19.94 13.08 -9.97
C ASP A 52 19.38 14.12 -8.98
N SER A 53 19.06 15.32 -9.48
CA SER A 53 18.53 16.41 -8.67
C SER A 53 17.13 16.15 -8.10
N ILE A 54 16.41 15.17 -8.63
CA ILE A 54 15.02 14.84 -8.28
C ILE A 54 14.97 13.65 -7.33
N ALA A 55 15.76 12.59 -7.61
CA ALA A 55 15.68 11.35 -6.86
C ALA A 55 17.02 10.60 -6.76
N ARG A 56 17.14 9.85 -5.66
CA ARG A 56 18.15 8.80 -5.48
C ARG A 56 17.45 7.46 -5.30
N THR A 57 17.81 6.50 -6.14
CA THR A 57 17.27 5.13 -6.08
C THR A 57 18.40 4.16 -5.84
N GLN A 58 18.25 3.37 -4.77
CA GLN A 58 19.15 2.29 -4.41
C GLN A 58 18.41 0.97 -4.59
N TRP A 59 19.09 -0.03 -5.14
CA TRP A 59 18.50 -1.32 -5.44
C TRP A 59 19.47 -2.45 -5.11
N LYS A 60 18.91 -3.55 -4.60
CA LYS A 60 19.60 -4.83 -4.37
C LYS A 60 18.62 -5.94 -4.73
N LYS A 61 19.06 -6.93 -5.54
CA LYS A 61 18.31 -8.19 -5.72
C LYS A 61 18.52 -9.05 -4.47
N ASP A 62 17.49 -9.80 -4.07
CA ASP A 62 17.65 -10.80 -3.02
C ASP A 62 18.58 -11.92 -3.50
N ASP A 63 19.58 -12.21 -2.68
CA ASP A 63 20.63 -13.21 -2.90
C ASP A 63 20.72 -14.21 -1.73
N ILE A 64 19.79 -14.13 -0.76
CA ILE A 64 19.80 -14.95 0.46
C ILE A 64 18.55 -15.83 0.52
N PHE A 65 17.36 -15.23 0.42
CA PHE A 65 16.12 -15.94 0.76
C PHE A 65 15.46 -16.60 -0.46
N TRP A 66 15.66 -16.03 -1.65
CA TRP A 66 15.10 -16.50 -2.92
C TRP A 66 13.58 -16.70 -2.83
N VAL A 67 12.91 -15.73 -2.21
CA VAL A 67 11.45 -15.68 -2.09
C VAL A 67 10.87 -14.68 -3.08
N PRO A 68 9.63 -14.89 -3.56
CA PRO A 68 8.93 -14.01 -4.49
C PRO A 68 8.40 -12.76 -3.77
N ARG A 69 9.26 -12.11 -2.98
CA ARG A 69 8.92 -10.94 -2.18
C ARG A 69 9.84 -9.79 -2.51
N ALA A 70 9.30 -8.59 -2.40
CA ALA A 70 10.07 -7.36 -2.55
C ALA A 70 9.63 -6.35 -1.50
N ASN A 71 10.51 -5.39 -1.22
CA ASN A 71 10.25 -4.24 -0.37
C ASN A 71 10.58 -2.99 -1.17
N VAL A 72 9.65 -2.03 -1.19
CA VAL A 72 9.82 -0.73 -1.82
C VAL A 72 9.65 0.33 -0.75
N ILE A 73 10.73 1.08 -0.51
CA ILE A 73 10.76 2.14 0.49
C ILE A 73 10.95 3.47 -0.22
N VAL A 74 10.02 4.39 -0.02
CA VAL A 74 10.01 5.73 -0.58
C VAL A 74 10.05 6.76 0.54
N SER A 75 11.07 7.63 0.51
CA SER A 75 11.19 8.77 1.42
C SER A 75 11.04 10.06 0.62
N LEU A 76 9.89 10.71 0.75
CA LEU A 76 9.61 12.02 0.19
C LEU A 76 10.11 13.09 1.17
N LYS A 77 11.25 13.69 0.84
CA LYS A 77 11.89 14.68 1.71
C LYS A 77 11.30 16.08 1.46
N THR A 78 10.80 16.72 2.52
CA THR A 78 10.32 18.09 2.44
C THR A 78 10.42 18.78 3.80
N PRO A 79 10.94 20.02 3.87
CA PRO A 79 10.97 20.78 5.12
C PRO A 79 9.56 21.30 5.50
N LEU A 80 8.60 21.27 4.59
CA LEU A 80 7.30 21.94 4.75
C LEU A 80 6.47 21.39 5.91
N PHE A 81 6.52 20.07 6.16
CA PHE A 81 5.71 19.43 7.21
C PHE A 81 6.08 19.85 8.62
N TYR A 82 7.33 20.30 8.84
CA TYR A 82 7.82 20.73 10.16
C TYR A 82 8.14 22.22 10.22
N ALA A 83 7.83 22.99 9.16
CA ALA A 83 8.07 24.43 9.11
C ALA A 83 7.19 25.21 10.12
N SER A 84 6.05 24.65 10.52
CA SER A 84 5.18 25.21 11.56
C SER A 84 4.35 24.11 12.22
N ALA A 85 3.82 24.39 13.42
CA ALA A 85 2.88 23.50 14.10
C ALA A 85 1.62 23.24 13.24
N GLU A 86 1.15 24.27 12.54
CA GLU A 86 0.00 24.17 11.63
C GLU A 86 0.26 23.20 10.47
N ASN A 87 1.43 23.30 9.82
CA ASN A 87 1.79 22.40 8.74
C ASN A 87 1.92 20.96 9.21
N ASN A 88 2.44 20.76 10.42
CA ASN A 88 2.57 19.43 11.01
C ASN A 88 1.20 18.78 11.23
N VAL A 89 0.26 19.52 11.81
CA VAL A 89 -1.11 19.05 12.01
C VAL A 89 -1.79 18.78 10.67
N LYS A 90 -1.65 19.66 9.67
CA LYS A 90 -2.18 19.45 8.32
C LYS A 90 -1.63 18.19 7.66
N ALA A 91 -0.31 17.96 7.76
CA ALA A 91 0.33 16.77 7.22
C ALA A 91 -0.18 15.50 7.91
N ARG A 92 -0.34 15.53 9.24
CA ARG A 92 -0.90 14.40 9.98
C ARG A 92 -2.34 14.09 9.57
N LEU A 93 -3.19 15.11 9.49
CA LEU A 93 -4.58 14.97 9.02
C LEU A 93 -4.64 14.43 7.59
N PHE A 94 -3.76 14.91 6.71
CA PHE A 94 -3.65 14.39 5.34
C PHE A 94 -3.33 12.89 5.34
N LEU A 95 -2.35 12.44 6.14
CA LEU A 95 -2.03 11.01 6.25
C LEU A 95 -3.19 10.17 6.79
N ASP A 96 -3.91 10.69 7.79
CA ASP A 96 -5.04 9.97 8.37
C ASP A 96 -6.18 9.84 7.35
N LEU A 97 -6.43 10.85 6.51
CA LEU A 97 -7.38 10.77 5.38
C LEU A 97 -6.90 9.82 4.28
N VAL A 98 -5.60 9.79 3.97
CA VAL A 98 -5.03 8.84 3.00
C VAL A 98 -5.26 7.40 3.48
N ARG A 99 -5.03 7.11 4.76
CA ARG A 99 -5.26 5.78 5.34
C ARG A 99 -6.73 5.38 5.26
N ASP A 100 -7.64 6.27 5.66
CA ASP A 100 -9.09 6.04 5.55
C ASP A 100 -9.52 5.78 4.09
N ALA A 101 -8.96 6.53 3.13
CA ALA A 101 -9.20 6.33 1.71
C ALA A 101 -8.73 4.97 1.19
N LEU A 102 -7.66 4.44 1.77
CA LEU A 102 -7.03 3.19 1.38
C LEU A 102 -7.57 1.98 2.13
N GLU A 103 -8.40 2.15 3.16
CA GLU A 103 -8.80 1.07 4.08
C GLU A 103 -9.33 -0.18 3.36
N MET A 104 -10.25 -0.02 2.41
CA MET A 104 -10.81 -1.16 1.66
C MET A 104 -9.74 -1.91 0.85
N TYR A 105 -8.84 -1.18 0.19
CA TYR A 105 -7.74 -1.78 -0.58
C TYR A 105 -6.70 -2.43 0.34
N SER A 106 -6.49 -1.84 1.51
CA SER A 106 -5.55 -2.31 2.53
C SER A 106 -5.95 -3.69 3.02
N TYR A 107 -7.25 -3.90 3.25
CA TYR A 107 -7.80 -5.19 3.66
C TYR A 107 -7.55 -6.28 2.62
N ASP A 108 -7.88 -6.02 1.34
CA ASP A 108 -7.68 -6.99 0.27
C ASP A 108 -6.19 -7.30 0.04
N ALA A 109 -5.34 -6.27 0.10
CA ALA A 109 -3.90 -6.42 -0.03
C ALA A 109 -3.31 -7.27 1.12
N GLU A 110 -3.72 -7.01 2.36
CA GLU A 110 -3.27 -7.74 3.54
C GLU A 110 -3.65 -9.22 3.48
N LEU A 111 -4.89 -9.53 3.10
CA LEU A 111 -5.33 -10.91 2.87
C LEU A 111 -4.51 -11.64 1.80
N ALA A 112 -4.00 -10.91 0.82
CA ALA A 112 -3.16 -11.45 -0.25
C ALA A 112 -1.65 -11.44 0.08
N GLY A 113 -1.26 -11.07 1.31
CA GLY A 113 0.13 -11.08 1.75
C GLY A 113 0.95 -9.87 1.32
N LEU A 114 0.28 -8.74 1.02
CA LEU A 114 0.90 -7.43 0.80
C LEU A 114 0.65 -6.54 2.01
N GLN A 115 1.60 -5.67 2.32
CA GLN A 115 1.49 -4.72 3.41
C GLN A 115 2.02 -3.37 2.96
N TYR A 116 1.48 -2.30 3.55
CA TYR A 116 2.03 -0.97 3.37
C TYR A 116 2.00 -0.18 4.67
N LYS A 117 2.82 0.85 4.73
CA LYS A 117 2.86 1.81 5.81
C LYS A 117 3.15 3.20 5.24
N VAL A 118 2.23 4.13 5.47
CA VAL A 118 2.46 5.56 5.25
C VAL A 118 2.66 6.24 6.59
N SER A 119 3.71 7.03 6.75
CA SER A 119 4.04 7.74 7.99
C SER A 119 4.80 9.05 7.72
N LEU A 120 4.90 9.90 8.74
CA LEU A 120 5.79 11.06 8.72
C LEU A 120 7.02 10.75 9.57
N ASP A 121 8.19 11.16 9.10
CA ASP A 121 9.43 11.17 9.87
C ASP A 121 10.02 12.59 9.87
N SER A 122 11.13 12.82 10.59
CA SER A 122 11.76 14.14 10.67
C SER A 122 12.23 14.73 9.32
N ARG A 123 12.29 13.91 8.26
CA ARG A 123 12.75 14.30 6.93
C ARG A 123 11.59 14.54 5.96
N GLY A 124 10.40 14.02 6.24
CA GLY A 124 9.21 14.22 5.44
C GLY A 124 8.21 13.06 5.55
N LEU A 125 7.75 12.56 4.40
CA LEU A 125 6.82 11.43 4.31
C LEU A 125 7.58 10.15 3.97
N PHE A 126 7.20 9.07 4.63
CA PHE A 126 7.77 7.73 4.46
C PHE A 126 6.68 6.75 4.05
N LEU A 127 6.88 6.07 2.93
CA LEU A 127 6.05 5.01 2.41
C LEU A 127 6.88 3.73 2.33
N ASP A 128 6.39 2.66 2.92
CA ASP A 128 6.93 1.31 2.82
C ASP A 128 5.85 0.40 2.24
N VAL A 129 6.18 -0.36 1.21
CA VAL A 129 5.30 -1.37 0.61
C VAL A 129 6.09 -2.67 0.49
N SER A 130 5.51 -3.76 0.99
CA SER A 130 6.17 -5.06 1.04
C SER A 130 5.20 -6.19 0.74
N GLY A 131 5.73 -7.36 0.37
CA GLY A 131 4.95 -8.56 0.10
C GLY A 131 5.29 -9.19 -1.24
N TYR A 132 4.34 -9.90 -1.84
CA TYR A 132 4.55 -10.59 -3.12
C TYR A 132 4.83 -9.63 -4.28
N ASN A 133 5.92 -9.88 -5.00
CA ASN A 133 6.41 -8.99 -6.05
C ASN A 133 5.44 -8.81 -7.24
N ASP A 134 4.62 -9.81 -7.60
CA ASP A 134 3.62 -9.75 -8.69
C ASP A 134 2.65 -8.56 -8.52
N LYS A 135 2.10 -8.40 -7.30
CA LYS A 135 1.04 -7.42 -7.02
C LYS A 135 1.52 -6.16 -6.29
N LEU A 136 2.79 -6.12 -5.91
CA LEU A 136 3.39 -4.96 -5.25
C LEU A 136 3.32 -3.67 -6.10
N PRO A 137 3.61 -3.67 -7.42
CA PRO A 137 3.49 -2.47 -8.25
C PRO A 137 2.05 -1.94 -8.32
N VAL A 138 1.06 -2.84 -8.35
CA VAL A 138 -0.37 -2.49 -8.39
C VAL A 138 -0.77 -1.78 -7.09
N LEU A 139 -0.36 -2.30 -5.94
CA LEU A 139 -0.62 -1.67 -4.65
C LEU A 139 0.09 -0.30 -4.54
N LEU A 140 1.34 -0.22 -4.98
CA LEU A 140 2.10 1.03 -4.96
C LEU A 140 1.45 2.13 -5.80
N ASP A 141 1.01 1.80 -7.02
CA ASP A 141 0.33 2.73 -7.91
C ASP A 141 -0.99 3.23 -7.30
N GLN A 142 -1.77 2.32 -6.71
CA GLN A 142 -3.01 2.67 -6.02
C GLN A 142 -2.76 3.66 -4.86
N ILE A 143 -1.73 3.41 -4.05
CA ILE A 143 -1.37 4.28 -2.91
C ILE A 143 -0.95 5.66 -3.40
N VAL A 144 -0.02 5.73 -4.36
CA VAL A 144 0.51 7.00 -4.85
C VAL A 144 -0.55 7.81 -5.59
N THR A 145 -1.41 7.16 -6.38
CA THR A 145 -2.55 7.80 -7.06
C THR A 145 -3.55 8.33 -6.04
N THR A 146 -3.92 7.53 -5.03
CA THR A 146 -4.82 7.99 -3.94
C THR A 146 -4.24 9.19 -3.19
N MET A 147 -2.93 9.19 -2.90
CA MET A 147 -2.25 10.32 -2.26
C MET A 147 -2.27 11.58 -3.12
N ARG A 148 -2.10 11.44 -4.44
CA ARG A 148 -2.07 12.57 -5.38
C ARG A 148 -3.45 13.19 -5.58
N ASP A 149 -4.45 12.34 -5.73
CA ASP A 149 -5.79 12.73 -6.21
C ASP A 149 -6.82 12.81 -5.07
N LEU A 150 -6.38 12.80 -3.80
CA LEU A 150 -7.23 12.78 -2.62
C LEU A 150 -8.23 13.95 -2.60
N ASP A 151 -9.52 13.66 -2.74
CA ASP A 151 -10.59 14.65 -2.61
C ASP A 151 -11.09 14.76 -1.16
N ILE A 152 -10.56 15.75 -0.43
CA ILE A 152 -10.89 16.04 0.96
C ILE A 152 -12.38 16.38 1.16
N LYS A 153 -13.07 16.96 0.15
CA LYS A 153 -14.47 17.39 0.31
C LYS A 153 -15.41 16.20 0.48
N LYS A 154 -15.11 15.07 -0.18
CA LYS A 154 -15.87 13.82 -0.07
C LYS A 154 -15.78 13.19 1.33
N TYR A 155 -14.70 13.42 2.06
CA TYR A 155 -14.53 12.92 3.43
C TYR A 155 -15.21 13.79 4.47
N ARG A 156 -15.36 15.11 4.23
CA ARG A 156 -16.11 16.00 5.13
C ARG A 156 -17.60 15.64 5.27
N SER A 157 -18.21 14.99 4.27
CA SER A 157 -19.62 14.56 4.35
C SER A 157 -19.84 13.27 5.14
N ARG A 158 -18.77 12.64 5.66
CA ARG A 158 -18.83 11.42 6.48
C ARG A 158 -18.61 11.68 7.98
N LEU A 159 -18.23 12.91 8.35
CA LEU A 159 -18.13 13.41 9.73
C LEU A 159 -19.37 14.25 10.04
#